data_AF-B2B4P2-F1
#
_entry.id   AF-B2B4P2-F1
#
_cell.length_a   1.000
_cell.length_b   1.000
_cell.length_c   1.000
_cell.angle_alpha   90.00
_cell.angle_beta   90.00
_cell.angle_gamma   90.00
#
_symmetry.space_group_name_H-M   'P 1'
#
loop_
_entity.id
_entity.type
_entity.pdbx_description
1 polymer ?
#
loop_
_entity_poly.entity_id
_entity_poly.type
_entity_poly.pdbx_seq_one_letter_code
_entity_poly.pdbx_strand_id
1 'polypeptide(L)'
;MISIHPSAGSTSCIRFHNETNPSQDTTELCRVPLNYDNFINLSQVPGLMSLKAYISSGYDDNQDAHILVCVFSAGPCLTVWSKDKQKDLELIEVRVFDETCNNCVLKLWEDKVSSAKSWVANQTILLITNPILKHSIRNNGLVELGIGSSSMVEVDPDFPDADWLRHMAAARTRKESVHIPFPVDIWDVDAAIHGPGRTLYTLADIDEYVREVPEVVFTGKLNLLITGVSIVEQCRKRQLCCFEW
;
A
#
# COMPACT_ATOMS: atom_id res chain seq x y z
N MET A 1 40.15 14.20 -3.88
CA MET A 1 39.69 14.66 -2.55
C MET A 1 38.95 15.98 -2.77
N ILE A 2 37.61 15.93 -2.86
CA ILE A 2 36.77 17.13 -2.99
C ILE A 2 35.76 17.03 -1.85
N SER A 3 35.92 17.90 -0.85
CA SER A 3 34.94 18.10 0.22
C SER A 3 33.86 19.03 -0.32
N ILE A 4 32.63 18.55 -0.42
CA ILE A 4 31.46 19.40 -0.61
C ILE A 4 30.78 19.48 0.75
N HIS A 5 30.88 20.65 1.39
CA HIS A 5 30.23 20.89 2.68
C HIS A 5 28.70 20.91 2.51
N PRO A 6 27.93 20.22 3.37
CA PRO A 6 26.50 20.43 3.45
C PRO A 6 26.23 21.83 4.01
N SER A 7 25.34 22.58 3.36
CA SER A 7 24.84 23.86 3.86
C SER A 7 24.22 23.70 5.25
N ALA A 8 24.46 24.68 6.12
CA ALA A 8 23.91 24.74 7.47
C ALA A 8 22.37 24.60 7.45
N GLY A 9 21.86 23.44 7.88
CA GLY A 9 20.42 23.19 8.01
C GLY A 9 19.95 21.76 7.76
N SER A 10 20.79 20.86 7.22
CA SER A 10 20.42 19.46 7.02
C SER A 10 21.28 18.54 7.90
N THR A 11 20.67 17.91 8.91
CA THR A 11 21.26 16.79 9.65
C THR A 11 21.15 15.47 8.88
N SER A 12 21.34 15.52 7.56
CA SER A 12 21.45 14.33 6.72
C SER A 12 22.92 13.90 6.66
N CYS A 13 23.30 12.88 7.44
CA CYS A 13 24.60 12.23 7.28
C CYS A 13 24.52 11.24 6.11
N ILE A 14 24.71 11.73 4.89
CA ILE A 14 24.86 10.84 3.73
C ILE A 14 26.29 10.28 3.76
N ARG A 15 26.42 8.97 3.97
CA ARG A 15 27.70 8.26 3.89
C ARG A 15 27.82 7.64 2.50
N PHE A 16 28.63 8.24 1.63
CA PHE A 16 28.96 7.67 0.33
C PHE A 16 30.05 6.61 0.51
N HIS A 17 29.78 5.38 0.08
CA HIS A 17 30.81 4.34 -0.04
C HIS A 17 31.59 4.62 -1.34
N ASN A 18 32.88 4.96 -1.22
CA ASN A 18 33.74 5.14 -2.39
C ASN A 18 34.11 3.77 -2.97
N GLU A 19 33.52 3.43 -4.11
CA GLU A 19 33.93 2.25 -4.87
C GLU A 19 35.37 2.42 -5.35
N THR A 20 36.28 1.59 -4.81
CA THR A 20 37.60 1.41 -5.42
C THR A 20 37.55 0.04 -6.10
N ASN A 21 37.19 0.07 -7.40
CA ASN A 21 37.13 -1.02 -8.40
C ASN A 21 35.71 -1.43 -8.84
N PRO A 22 35.35 -1.21 -10.12
CA PRO A 22 34.10 -1.67 -10.69
C PRO A 22 34.24 -3.12 -11.16
N SER A 23 34.11 -4.08 -10.24
CA SER A 23 33.76 -5.46 -10.59
C SER A 23 32.25 -5.62 -10.43
N GLN A 24 31.62 -6.31 -11.38
CA GLN A 24 30.19 -6.35 -11.71
C GLN A 24 29.18 -6.81 -10.61
N ASP A 25 29.51 -6.79 -9.33
CA ASP A 25 28.70 -7.35 -8.24
C ASP A 25 28.20 -6.32 -7.19
N THR A 26 28.32 -5.00 -7.42
CA THR A 26 27.99 -4.00 -6.38
C THR A 26 26.50 -3.70 -6.21
N THR A 27 25.63 -4.19 -7.10
CA THR A 27 24.18 -3.98 -6.95
C THR A 27 23.56 -4.88 -5.88
N GLU A 28 24.16 -6.05 -5.63
CA GLU A 28 23.72 -6.99 -4.59
C GLU A 28 24.31 -6.64 -3.22
N LEU A 29 25.52 -6.05 -3.18
CA LEU A 29 26.25 -5.76 -1.94
C LEU A 29 25.58 -4.71 -1.02
N CYS A 30 24.59 -3.94 -1.49
CA CYS A 30 24.02 -2.80 -0.78
C CYS A 30 22.53 -2.95 -0.40
N ARG A 31 21.95 -4.16 -0.49
CA ARG A 31 20.52 -4.38 -0.16
C ARG A 31 20.30 -5.06 1.17
N VAL A 32 21.34 -5.56 1.81
CA VAL A 32 21.24 -6.16 3.15
C VAL A 32 21.02 -5.07 4.18
N PRO A 33 20.02 -5.19 5.10
CA PRO A 33 19.76 -4.19 6.11
C PRO A 33 20.99 -3.81 6.93
N LEU A 34 21.09 -2.53 7.28
CA LEU A 34 22.14 -2.06 8.18
C LEU A 34 21.99 -2.74 9.55
N ASN A 35 23.07 -3.34 10.04
CA ASN A 35 23.14 -4.19 11.24
C ASN A 35 22.53 -5.60 11.11
N TYR A 36 22.17 -6.04 9.91
CA TYR A 36 21.89 -7.45 9.65
C TYR A 36 23.19 -8.17 9.33
N ASP A 37 23.57 -9.13 10.18
CA ASP A 37 24.80 -9.90 10.02
C ASP A 37 24.50 -11.36 9.63
N ASN A 38 24.69 -11.66 8.34
CA ASN A 38 24.59 -13.01 7.78
C ASN A 38 25.61 -13.99 8.39
N PHE A 39 26.72 -13.50 8.95
CA PHE A 39 27.82 -14.32 9.46
C PHE A 39 27.63 -14.70 10.94
N ILE A 40 26.82 -13.94 11.70
CA ILE A 40 26.62 -14.15 13.15
C ILE A 40 25.33 -14.95 13.46
N ASN A 41 24.57 -15.43 12.46
CA ASN A 41 23.26 -16.06 12.67
C ASN A 41 22.30 -15.17 13.46
N LEU A 42 22.33 -13.85 13.25
CA LEU A 42 21.21 -13.01 13.68
C LEU A 42 20.02 -13.34 12.79
N SER A 43 19.13 -14.19 13.30
CA SER A 43 17.97 -14.66 12.55
C SER A 43 16.96 -13.56 12.23
N GLN A 44 17.11 -12.36 12.82
CA GLN A 44 16.15 -11.26 12.74
C GLN A 44 16.86 -9.90 12.82
N VAL A 45 16.30 -8.90 12.15
CA VAL A 45 16.70 -7.49 12.31
C VAL A 45 16.33 -7.04 13.73
N PRO A 46 17.29 -6.56 14.55
CA PRO A 46 17.00 -6.09 15.91
C PRO A 46 15.93 -5.00 15.91
N GLY A 47 14.96 -5.11 16.82
CA GLY A 47 13.88 -4.12 16.93
C GLY A 47 12.83 -4.18 15.81
N LEU A 48 12.91 -5.19 14.92
CA LEU A 48 11.85 -5.45 13.94
C LEU A 48 10.57 -5.88 14.65
N MET A 49 9.48 -5.17 14.35
CA MET A 49 8.16 -5.45 14.90
C MET A 49 7.08 -5.25 13.84
N SER A 50 5.95 -5.92 14.05
CA SER A 50 4.77 -5.72 13.19
C SER A 50 4.27 -4.28 13.27
N LEU A 51 3.65 -3.83 12.18
CA LEU A 51 3.04 -2.51 12.07
C LEU A 51 1.99 -2.31 13.18
N LYS A 52 1.15 -3.30 13.47
CA LYS A 52 0.18 -3.22 14.57
C LYS A 52 0.84 -3.07 15.94
N ALA A 53 1.93 -3.80 16.20
CA ALA A 53 2.67 -3.69 17.45
C ALA A 53 3.27 -2.28 17.60
N TYR A 54 3.89 -1.76 16.55
CA TYR A 54 4.44 -0.41 16.52
C TYR A 54 3.37 0.66 16.76
N ILE A 55 2.21 0.52 16.13
CA ILE A 55 1.07 1.44 16.34
C ILE A 55 0.54 1.38 17.77
N SER A 56 0.59 0.20 18.39
CA SER A 56 0.03 -0.05 19.73
C SER A 56 0.98 0.30 20.87
N SER A 57 2.29 0.48 20.62
CA SER A 57 3.29 0.70 21.68
C SER A 57 3.20 2.07 22.36
N GLY A 58 2.54 3.06 21.74
CA GLY A 58 2.49 4.44 22.25
C GLY A 58 3.81 5.22 22.03
N TYR A 59 3.69 6.55 21.86
CA TYR A 59 4.74 7.58 21.63
C TYR A 59 5.93 7.49 22.64
N ASP A 60 7.20 7.91 22.45
CA ASP A 60 7.99 8.61 21.40
C ASP A 60 9.50 8.37 21.65
N ASP A 61 9.97 7.14 21.82
CA ASP A 61 11.43 6.92 22.08
C ASP A 61 11.89 5.48 21.82
N ASN A 62 11.20 4.76 20.91
CA ASN A 62 11.73 3.49 20.43
C ASN A 62 12.85 3.78 19.44
N GLN A 63 13.98 4.29 19.96
CA GLN A 63 15.25 4.24 19.29
C GLN A 63 15.47 2.77 18.91
N ASP A 64 15.72 2.55 17.63
CA ASP A 64 15.91 1.26 16.98
C ASP A 64 14.63 0.47 16.71
N ALA A 65 13.45 1.12 16.64
CA ALA A 65 12.27 0.48 16.08
C ALA A 65 12.40 0.27 14.57
N HIS A 66 12.12 -0.94 14.10
CA HIS A 66 12.10 -1.29 12.69
C HIS A 66 10.71 -1.82 12.34
N ILE A 67 10.15 -1.34 11.24
CA ILE A 67 8.94 -1.92 10.63
C ILE A 67 9.23 -2.29 9.19
N LEU A 68 8.72 -3.44 8.76
CA LEU A 68 8.83 -3.93 7.40
C LEU A 68 7.44 -3.90 6.78
N VAL A 69 7.29 -3.16 5.68
CA VAL A 69 5.99 -2.92 5.06
C VAL A 69 6.06 -3.02 3.54
N CYS A 70 4.96 -3.42 2.91
CA CYS A 70 4.79 -3.42 1.47
C CYS A 70 4.01 -2.17 1.04
N VAL A 71 4.39 -1.59 -0.10
CA VAL A 71 3.65 -0.49 -0.71
C VAL A 71 2.34 -1.01 -1.30
N PHE A 72 1.20 -0.55 -0.78
CA PHE A 72 -0.11 -0.87 -1.35
C PHE A 72 -0.46 0.05 -2.53
N SER A 73 -0.23 1.35 -2.37
CA SER A 73 -0.54 2.34 -3.40
C SER A 73 0.18 3.65 -3.14
N ALA A 74 0.64 4.34 -4.18
CA ALA A 74 1.09 5.73 -4.10
C ALA A 74 -0.03 6.68 -4.57
N GLY A 75 -0.36 7.68 -3.76
CA GLY A 75 -1.31 8.73 -4.11
C GLY A 75 -0.75 9.77 -5.09
N PRO A 76 -1.55 10.78 -5.47
CA PRO A 76 -1.05 11.90 -6.27
C PRO A 76 -0.03 12.73 -5.47
N CYS A 77 0.89 13.39 -6.18
CA CYS A 77 1.72 14.44 -5.59
C CYS A 77 0.84 15.68 -5.33
N LEU A 78 0.85 16.16 -4.10
CA LEU A 78 0.13 17.33 -3.63
C LEU A 78 1.11 18.47 -3.34
N THR A 79 0.63 19.71 -3.51
CA THR A 79 1.33 20.90 -3.03
C THR A 79 0.59 21.45 -1.83
N VAL A 80 1.30 21.61 -0.70
CA VAL A 80 0.73 22.02 0.58
C VAL A 80 1.49 23.24 1.12
N TRP A 81 0.76 24.32 1.38
CA TRP A 81 1.34 25.51 2.00
C TRP A 81 1.73 25.24 3.46
N SER A 82 3.01 25.42 3.80
CA SER A 82 3.51 25.33 5.17
C SER A 82 3.56 26.70 5.83
N LYS A 83 2.79 26.86 6.92
CA LYS A 83 2.84 28.07 7.76
C LYS A 83 4.17 28.25 8.49
N ASP A 84 4.81 27.14 8.85
CA ASP A 84 6.09 27.16 9.58
C ASP A 84 7.24 27.60 8.66
N LYS A 85 7.30 27.02 7.46
CA LYS A 85 8.34 27.33 6.48
C LYS A 85 8.01 28.49 5.53
N GLN A 86 6.78 29.02 5.61
CA GLN A 86 6.25 30.08 4.73
C GLN A 86 6.48 29.79 3.24
N LYS A 87 6.29 28.54 2.83
CA LYS A 87 6.44 28.10 1.44
C LYS A 87 5.53 26.91 1.13
N ASP A 88 5.31 26.69 -0.17
CA ASP A 88 4.72 25.46 -0.68
C ASP A 88 5.69 24.27 -0.49
N LEU A 89 5.12 23.15 -0.06
CA LEU A 89 5.81 21.88 0.09
C LEU A 89 5.16 20.81 -0.78
N GLU A 90 5.97 19.93 -1.36
CA GLU A 90 5.47 18.71 -2.01
C GLU A 90 5.16 17.63 -0.97
N LEU A 91 4.06 16.90 -1.17
CA LEU A 91 3.61 15.79 -0.35
C LEU A 91 3.12 14.65 -1.23
N ILE A 92 3.51 13.42 -0.91
CA ILE A 92 2.84 12.22 -1.41
C ILE A 92 2.43 11.34 -0.23
N GLU A 93 1.21 10.83 -0.29
CA GLU A 93 0.68 9.86 0.67
C GLU A 93 0.76 8.46 0.06
N VAL A 94 1.59 7.61 0.67
CA VAL A 94 1.76 6.20 0.25
C VAL A 94 1.04 5.33 1.25
N ARG A 95 0.15 4.45 0.79
CA ARG A 95 -0.43 3.42 1.65
C ARG A 95 0.52 2.26 1.73
N VAL A 96 0.74 1.80 2.96
CA VAL A 96 1.61 0.68 3.28
C VAL A 96 0.88 -0.32 4.17
N PHE A 97 1.33 -1.57 4.13
CA PHE A 97 0.74 -2.66 4.92
C PHE A 97 1.77 -3.74 5.27
N ASP A 98 1.45 -4.52 6.29
CA ASP A 98 2.08 -5.81 6.61
C ASP A 98 0.99 -6.87 6.84
N GLU A 99 1.30 -8.02 7.45
CA GLU A 99 0.30 -9.03 7.79
C GLU A 99 -0.69 -8.60 8.88
N THR A 100 -0.34 -7.59 9.68
CA THR A 100 -1.09 -7.20 10.89
C THR A 100 -1.96 -5.98 10.71
N CYS A 101 -1.63 -5.11 9.76
CA CYS A 101 -2.34 -3.87 9.46
C CYS A 101 -2.37 -3.63 7.96
N ASN A 102 -3.58 -3.48 7.41
CA ASN A 102 -3.81 -3.43 5.97
C ASN A 102 -3.88 -2.00 5.38
N ASN A 103 -3.81 -0.95 6.20
CA ASN A 103 -4.10 0.41 5.74
C ASN A 103 -3.47 1.47 6.65
N CYS A 104 -2.16 1.66 6.53
CA CYS A 104 -1.43 2.75 7.16
C CYS A 104 -0.92 3.73 6.09
N VAL A 105 -0.84 5.02 6.42
CA VAL A 105 -0.39 6.07 5.48
C VAL A 105 1.01 6.54 5.84
N LEU A 106 1.97 6.31 4.96
CA LEU A 106 3.28 6.93 5.00
C LEU A 106 3.26 8.28 4.26
N LYS A 107 3.49 9.37 4.99
CA LYS A 107 3.61 10.72 4.43
C LYS A 107 5.06 11.05 4.10
N LEU A 108 5.31 11.33 2.82
CA LEU A 108 6.63 11.69 2.32
C LEU A 108 6.60 13.12 1.79
N TRP A 109 7.53 13.94 2.27
CA TRP A 109 7.60 15.36 1.97
C TRP A 109 8.82 15.68 1.12
N GLU A 110 8.71 16.69 0.27
CA GLU A 110 9.83 17.30 -0.47
C GLU A 110 10.68 16.26 -1.23
N ASP A 111 11.96 16.17 -0.90
CA ASP A 111 12.96 15.31 -1.53
C ASP A 111 12.53 13.84 -1.61
N LYS A 112 11.75 13.37 -0.63
CA LYS A 112 11.27 11.99 -0.52
C LYS A 112 10.16 11.65 -1.52
N VAL A 113 9.47 12.66 -2.06
CA VAL A 113 8.41 12.48 -3.06
C VAL A 113 8.99 11.87 -4.33
N SER A 114 10.22 12.25 -4.71
CA SER A 114 10.88 11.75 -5.92
C SER A 114 11.13 10.25 -5.87
N SER A 115 11.52 9.72 -4.70
CA SER A 115 11.79 8.30 -4.48
C SER A 115 10.52 7.46 -4.55
N ALA A 116 9.39 7.97 -4.05
CA ALA A 116 8.12 7.25 -4.08
C ALA A 116 7.58 7.00 -5.50
N LYS A 117 8.05 7.76 -6.51
CA LYS A 117 7.61 7.61 -7.91
C LYS A 117 8.07 6.30 -8.55
N SER A 118 9.14 5.69 -8.05
CA SER A 118 9.63 4.40 -8.56
C SER A 118 9.01 3.20 -7.84
N TRP A 119 8.22 3.41 -6.78
CA TRP A 119 7.65 2.33 -6.00
C TRP A 119 6.46 1.69 -6.71
N VAL A 120 6.47 0.37 -6.75
CA VAL A 120 5.45 -0.44 -7.42
C VAL A 120 4.53 -1.07 -6.37
N ALA A 121 3.23 -0.87 -6.56
CA ALA A 121 2.19 -1.42 -5.69
C ALA A 121 2.28 -2.95 -5.59
N ASN A 122 2.12 -3.47 -4.38
CA ASN A 122 2.20 -4.88 -4.00
C ASN A 122 3.52 -5.58 -4.37
N GLN A 123 4.58 -4.80 -4.64
CA GLN A 123 5.89 -5.33 -5.02
C GLN A 123 7.02 -4.71 -4.21
N THR A 124 7.04 -3.37 -4.10
CA THR A 124 8.09 -2.67 -3.36
C THR A 124 7.93 -2.88 -1.86
N ILE A 125 8.99 -3.37 -1.23
CA ILE A 125 9.11 -3.54 0.23
C ILE A 125 9.95 -2.41 0.81
N LEU A 126 9.56 -1.92 1.97
CA LEU A 126 10.26 -0.87 2.69
C LEU A 126 10.59 -1.38 4.09
N LEU A 127 11.86 -1.31 4.48
CA LEU A 127 12.27 -1.37 5.87
C LEU A 127 12.43 0.06 6.38
N ILE A 128 11.65 0.43 7.39
CA ILE A 128 11.66 1.78 7.96
C ILE A 128 12.20 1.69 9.38
N THR A 129 13.38 2.26 9.60
CA THR A 129 13.99 2.44 10.91
C THR A 129 13.49 3.75 11.52
N ASN A 130 13.18 3.73 12.81
CA ASN A 130 12.71 4.86 13.61
C ASN A 130 11.62 5.70 12.92
N PRO A 131 10.53 5.11 12.40
CA PRO A 131 9.42 5.89 11.85
C PRO A 131 8.86 6.85 12.90
N ILE A 132 8.20 7.92 12.44
CA ILE A 132 7.39 8.79 13.31
C ILE A 132 5.94 8.35 13.21
N LEU A 133 5.36 7.87 14.30
CA LEU A 133 3.93 7.64 14.39
C LEU A 133 3.18 8.96 14.53
N LYS A 134 2.07 9.18 13.85
CA LYS A 134 1.18 10.31 14.08
C LYS A 134 -0.26 9.82 14.16
N HIS A 135 -0.87 9.94 15.33
CA HIS A 135 -2.31 9.71 15.47
C HIS A 135 -3.07 10.93 14.95
N SER A 136 -3.69 10.80 13.79
CA SER A 136 -4.50 11.86 13.20
C SER A 136 -5.97 11.69 13.62
N ILE A 137 -6.42 12.52 14.55
CA ILE A 137 -7.85 12.62 14.93
C ILE A 137 -8.70 13.06 13.73
N ARG A 138 -8.10 13.77 12.76
CA ARG A 138 -8.80 14.35 11.60
C ARG A 138 -8.99 13.37 10.43
N ASN A 139 -8.17 12.31 10.33
CA ASN A 139 -8.20 11.39 9.19
C ASN A 139 -8.99 10.11 9.47
N ASN A 140 -10.17 10.24 10.07
CA ASN A 140 -11.12 9.14 10.24
C ASN A 140 -10.55 7.90 10.97
N GLY A 141 -9.56 8.11 11.85
CA GLY A 141 -8.87 7.05 12.58
C GLY A 141 -7.75 6.34 11.80
N LEU A 142 -7.38 6.80 10.59
CA LEU A 142 -6.19 6.27 9.92
C LEU A 142 -4.91 6.64 10.67
N VAL A 143 -4.04 5.66 10.78
CA VAL A 143 -2.72 5.81 11.38
C VAL A 143 -1.74 6.33 10.33
N GLU A 144 -1.04 7.40 10.68
CA GLU A 144 -0.07 8.03 9.81
C GLU A 144 1.35 7.74 10.31
N LEU A 145 2.24 7.42 9.37
CA LEU A 145 3.67 7.31 9.55
C LEU A 145 4.34 8.49 8.85
N GLY A 146 5.42 8.99 9.45
CA GLY A 146 6.30 9.99 8.87
C GLY A 146 7.75 9.56 8.94
N ILE A 147 8.59 10.25 8.17
CA ILE A 147 10.04 10.08 8.18
C ILE A 147 10.66 11.30 8.88
N GLY A 148 11.30 11.05 10.02
CA GLY A 148 12.04 12.01 10.83
C GLY A 148 13.50 12.15 10.43
N SER A 149 14.26 12.89 11.23
CA SER A 149 15.71 13.09 11.03
C SER A 149 16.55 11.87 11.37
N SER A 150 16.08 11.01 12.29
CA SER A 150 16.72 9.74 12.67
C SER A 150 16.13 8.55 11.93
N SER A 151 15.15 8.76 11.06
CA SER A 151 14.51 7.70 10.31
C SER A 151 15.33 7.33 9.09
N MET A 152 15.32 6.05 8.74
CA MET A 152 15.94 5.52 7.53
C MET A 152 14.93 4.66 6.79
N VAL A 153 14.96 4.72 5.45
CA VAL A 153 14.10 3.90 4.60
C VAL A 153 15.00 3.14 3.65
N GLU A 154 15.02 1.82 3.80
CA GLU A 154 15.68 0.92 2.87
C GLU A 154 14.61 0.36 1.92
N VAL A 155 14.86 0.51 0.61
CA VAL A 155 13.93 0.09 -0.44
C VAL A 155 14.37 -1.25 -0.99
N ASP A 156 13.43 -2.20 -1.01
CA ASP A 156 13.63 -3.59 -1.39
C ASP A 156 14.85 -4.24 -0.72
N PRO A 157 14.89 -4.24 0.63
CA PRO A 157 15.95 -4.91 1.36
C PRO A 157 15.97 -6.40 1.05
N ASP A 158 17.16 -6.99 1.13
CA ASP A 158 17.44 -8.37 0.81
C ASP A 158 17.74 -9.16 2.09
N PHE A 159 16.67 -9.73 2.66
CA PHE A 159 16.71 -10.61 3.84
C PHE A 159 15.42 -11.45 3.94
N PRO A 160 15.41 -12.55 4.72
CA PRO A 160 14.31 -13.51 4.73
C PRO A 160 12.92 -12.94 5.02
N ASP A 161 12.78 -11.98 5.94
CA ASP A 161 11.46 -11.42 6.26
C ASP A 161 10.94 -10.53 5.12
N ALA A 162 11.82 -9.84 4.39
CA ALA A 162 11.45 -9.09 3.18
C ALA A 162 10.96 -10.01 2.07
N ASP A 163 11.61 -11.16 1.89
CA ASP A 163 11.16 -12.16 0.92
C ASP A 163 9.85 -12.82 1.33
N TRP A 164 9.68 -13.10 2.62
CA TRP A 164 8.41 -13.60 3.13
C TRP A 164 7.28 -12.59 2.88
N LEU A 165 7.50 -11.30 3.16
CA LEU A 165 6.52 -10.25 2.95
C LEU A 165 6.21 -10.05 1.45
N ARG A 166 7.22 -10.15 0.57
CA ARG A 166 7.04 -10.17 -0.90
C ARG A 166 6.11 -11.30 -1.33
N HIS A 167 6.37 -12.52 -0.87
CA HIS A 167 5.53 -13.68 -1.20
C HIS A 167 4.10 -13.54 -0.67
N MET A 168 3.95 -13.04 0.56
CA MET A 168 2.64 -12.77 1.15
C MET A 168 1.87 -11.73 0.33
N ALA A 169 2.49 -10.60 -0.02
CA ALA A 169 1.88 -9.56 -0.84
C ALA A 169 1.44 -10.10 -2.22
N ALA A 170 2.30 -10.87 -2.89
CA ALA A 170 1.99 -11.50 -4.18
C ALA A 170 0.86 -12.55 -4.08
N ALA A 171 0.82 -13.34 -3.00
CA ALA A 171 -0.28 -14.26 -2.73
C ALA A 171 -1.60 -13.52 -2.47
N ARG A 172 -1.54 -12.38 -1.77
CA ARG A 172 -2.68 -11.53 -1.49
C ARG A 172 -3.27 -10.93 -2.77
N THR A 173 -2.44 -10.40 -3.67
CA THR A 173 -2.91 -9.87 -4.97
C THR A 173 -3.58 -10.96 -5.82
N ARG A 174 -3.06 -12.20 -5.82
CA ARG A 174 -3.69 -13.34 -6.52
C ARG A 174 -5.03 -13.76 -5.92
N LYS A 175 -5.24 -13.53 -4.62
CA LYS A 175 -6.52 -13.81 -3.94
C LYS A 175 -7.53 -12.67 -4.12
N GLU A 176 -7.05 -11.42 -4.13
CA GLU A 176 -7.85 -10.21 -4.39
C GLU A 176 -8.17 -10.00 -5.87
N SER A 177 -7.47 -10.66 -6.80
CA SER A 177 -7.98 -10.86 -8.16
C SER A 177 -9.16 -11.82 -8.09
N VAL A 178 -10.31 -11.27 -7.73
CA VAL A 178 -11.59 -11.97 -7.66
C VAL A 178 -12.02 -12.28 -9.09
N HIS A 179 -11.38 -13.26 -9.69
CA HIS A 179 -12.05 -14.11 -10.65
C HIS A 179 -13.01 -14.96 -9.81
N ILE A 180 -14.21 -14.43 -9.49
CA ILE A 180 -15.32 -15.32 -9.15
C ILE A 180 -15.57 -16.07 -10.45
N PRO A 181 -15.17 -17.35 -10.58
CA PRO A 181 -15.61 -18.12 -11.72
C PRO A 181 -17.13 -18.07 -11.69
N PHE A 182 -17.73 -17.79 -12.83
CA PHE A 182 -19.16 -17.84 -12.96
C PHE A 182 -19.65 -19.19 -12.40
N PRO A 183 -20.61 -19.19 -11.46
CA PRO A 183 -20.91 -20.38 -10.67
C PRO A 183 -21.31 -21.53 -11.59
N VAL A 184 -20.50 -22.57 -11.57
CA VAL A 184 -20.73 -23.80 -12.33
C VAL A 184 -21.84 -24.57 -11.60
N ASP A 185 -22.78 -25.14 -12.37
CA ASP A 185 -23.95 -25.91 -11.88
C ASP A 185 -25.07 -25.12 -11.19
N ILE A 186 -24.91 -23.81 -10.94
CA ILE A 186 -26.02 -22.95 -10.47
C ILE A 186 -26.80 -22.35 -11.63
N TRP A 187 -26.10 -22.08 -12.74
CA TRP A 187 -26.67 -21.39 -13.89
C TRP A 187 -26.26 -22.09 -15.17
N ASP A 188 -27.26 -22.60 -15.88
CA ASP A 188 -27.10 -23.16 -17.21
C ASP A 188 -26.82 -22.03 -18.20
N VAL A 189 -25.52 -21.80 -18.45
CA VAL A 189 -25.01 -20.77 -19.36
C VAL A 189 -25.57 -20.99 -20.77
N ASP A 190 -25.70 -22.25 -21.21
CA ASP A 190 -26.20 -22.57 -22.55
C ASP A 190 -27.71 -22.30 -22.66
N ALA A 191 -28.51 -22.65 -21.65
CA ALA A 191 -29.91 -22.26 -21.60
C ALA A 191 -30.09 -20.74 -21.44
N ALA A 192 -29.20 -20.04 -20.74
CA ALA A 192 -29.27 -18.59 -20.59
C ALA A 192 -28.91 -17.82 -21.88
N ILE A 193 -28.02 -18.38 -22.72
CA ILE A 193 -27.61 -17.77 -23.99
C ILE A 193 -28.57 -18.18 -25.13
N HIS A 194 -28.94 -19.46 -25.18
CA HIS A 194 -29.61 -20.12 -26.30
C HIS A 194 -31.04 -20.63 -25.99
N GLY A 195 -31.48 -20.60 -24.73
CA GLY A 195 -32.77 -21.13 -24.32
C GLY A 195 -33.96 -20.31 -24.82
N PRO A 196 -35.16 -20.93 -24.87
CA PRO A 196 -36.36 -20.33 -25.44
C PRO A 196 -36.91 -19.13 -24.64
N GLY A 197 -36.50 -18.97 -23.37
CA GLY A 197 -36.84 -17.83 -22.52
C GLY A 197 -35.60 -17.00 -22.20
N ARG A 198 -35.38 -15.89 -22.91
CA ARG A 198 -34.41 -14.87 -22.50
C ARG A 198 -35.09 -13.96 -21.48
N THR A 199 -35.09 -14.33 -20.21
CA THR A 199 -35.68 -13.46 -19.19
C THR A 199 -34.72 -12.30 -18.91
N LEU A 200 -34.99 -11.21 -19.62
CA LEU A 200 -34.32 -9.94 -19.51
C LEU A 200 -35.15 -9.08 -18.55
N TYR A 201 -34.69 -8.93 -17.32
CA TYR A 201 -35.33 -8.13 -16.31
C TYR A 201 -34.87 -6.68 -16.39
N THR A 202 -35.77 -5.74 -16.16
CA THR A 202 -35.45 -4.39 -15.71
C THR A 202 -35.47 -4.33 -14.19
N LEU A 203 -35.02 -3.22 -13.60
CA LEU A 203 -35.14 -3.02 -12.15
C LEU A 203 -36.61 -2.99 -11.69
N ALA A 204 -37.52 -2.53 -12.54
CA ALA A 204 -38.95 -2.52 -12.25
C ALA A 204 -39.51 -3.94 -12.16
N ASP A 205 -39.12 -4.81 -13.10
CA ASP A 205 -39.55 -6.22 -13.09
C ASP A 205 -39.06 -6.94 -11.83
N ILE A 206 -37.84 -6.65 -11.37
CA ILE A 206 -37.29 -7.21 -10.12
C ILE A 206 -38.07 -6.72 -8.90
N ASP A 207 -38.34 -5.42 -8.80
CA ASP A 207 -39.08 -4.84 -7.67
C ASP A 207 -40.50 -5.41 -7.57
N GLU A 208 -41.19 -5.57 -8.71
CA GLU A 208 -42.52 -6.17 -8.77
C GLU A 208 -42.50 -7.64 -8.35
N TYR A 209 -41.56 -8.42 -8.89
CA TYR A 209 -41.47 -9.87 -8.62
C TYR A 209 -41.14 -10.19 -7.15
N VAL A 210 -40.23 -9.42 -6.55
CA VAL A 210 -39.86 -9.60 -5.12
C VAL A 210 -41.02 -9.22 -4.19
N ARG A 211 -41.87 -8.26 -4.58
CA ARG A 211 -43.06 -7.88 -3.80
C ARG A 211 -44.18 -8.89 -3.90
N GLU A 212 -44.36 -9.52 -5.05
CA GLU A 212 -45.39 -10.54 -5.26
C GLU A 212 -45.04 -11.86 -4.56
N VAL A 213 -43.78 -12.32 -4.66
CA VAL A 213 -43.34 -13.57 -4.04
C VAL A 213 -41.95 -13.41 -3.39
N PRO A 214 -41.88 -13.02 -2.11
CA PRO A 214 -40.60 -12.73 -1.44
C PRO A 214 -39.64 -13.93 -1.31
N GLU A 215 -40.16 -15.16 -1.40
CA GLU A 215 -39.38 -16.40 -1.28
C GLU A 215 -38.87 -16.95 -2.63
N VAL A 216 -39.23 -16.31 -3.74
CA VAL A 216 -38.84 -16.80 -5.07
C VAL A 216 -37.40 -16.44 -5.39
N VAL A 217 -36.60 -17.49 -5.63
CA VAL A 217 -35.27 -17.39 -6.23
C VAL A 217 -35.44 -17.44 -7.75
N PHE A 218 -35.13 -16.34 -8.41
CA PHE A 218 -35.12 -16.25 -9.88
C PHE A 218 -33.74 -15.83 -10.37
N THR A 219 -33.44 -16.15 -11.61
CA THR A 219 -32.14 -15.81 -12.20
C THR A 219 -32.34 -15.43 -13.67
N GLY A 220 -31.66 -14.37 -14.12
CA GLY A 220 -31.92 -13.74 -15.42
C GLY A 220 -30.84 -12.75 -15.81
N LYS A 221 -31.03 -12.10 -16.96
CA LYS A 221 -30.17 -11.00 -17.40
C LYS A 221 -30.81 -9.68 -16.97
N LEU A 222 -30.02 -8.78 -16.40
CA LEU A 222 -30.49 -7.45 -16.03
C LEU A 222 -30.17 -6.46 -17.16
N ASN A 223 -31.20 -5.81 -17.70
CA ASN A 223 -31.06 -4.75 -18.68
C ASN A 223 -30.95 -3.40 -17.98
N LEU A 224 -29.75 -2.85 -17.98
CA LEU A 224 -29.45 -1.55 -17.38
C LEU A 224 -28.94 -0.59 -18.44
N LEU A 225 -29.55 0.59 -18.48
CA LEU A 225 -28.93 1.74 -19.11
C LEU A 225 -28.28 2.60 -18.03
N ILE A 226 -26.95 2.55 -17.97
CA ILE A 226 -26.19 3.41 -17.08
C ILE A 226 -25.96 4.74 -17.79
N THR A 227 -26.77 5.74 -17.46
CA THR A 227 -26.77 7.05 -18.13
C THR A 227 -25.61 7.95 -17.70
N GLY A 228 -24.98 7.66 -16.56
CA GLY A 228 -23.80 8.37 -16.11
C GLY A 228 -23.21 7.76 -14.84
N VAL A 229 -21.90 7.59 -14.83
CA VAL A 229 -21.13 7.25 -13.61
C VAL A 229 -20.06 8.30 -13.45
N SER A 230 -20.06 8.97 -12.29
CA SER A 230 -18.98 9.87 -11.91
C SER A 230 -17.80 9.05 -11.39
N ILE A 231 -17.12 8.32 -12.29
CA ILE A 231 -16.05 7.37 -11.93
C ILE A 231 -14.98 8.04 -11.07
N VAL A 232 -14.57 9.26 -11.44
CA VAL A 232 -13.54 10.03 -10.72
C VAL A 232 -14.00 10.43 -9.32
N GLU A 233 -15.26 10.84 -9.16
CA GLU A 233 -15.81 11.21 -7.86
C GLU A 233 -15.99 10.00 -6.95
N GLN A 234 -16.50 8.89 -7.49
CA GLN A 234 -16.63 7.63 -6.75
C GLN A 234 -15.26 7.07 -6.37
N CYS A 235 -14.25 7.19 -7.24
CA CYS A 235 -12.87 6.82 -6.93
C CYS A 235 -12.29 7.69 -5.81
N ARG A 236 -12.52 9.01 -5.83
CA ARG A 236 -12.10 9.94 -4.77
C ARG A 236 -12.78 9.63 -3.44
N LYS A 237 -14.06 9.24 -3.47
CA LYS A 237 -14.84 8.81 -2.30
C LYS A 237 -14.55 7.38 -1.84
N ARG A 238 -13.69 6.63 -2.56
CA ARG A 238 -13.40 5.20 -2.32
C ARG A 238 -14.64 4.31 -2.39
N GLN A 239 -15.59 4.66 -3.26
CA GLN A 239 -16.88 3.99 -3.48
C GLN A 239 -16.98 3.37 -4.88
N LEU A 240 -15.89 3.41 -5.66
CA LEU A 240 -15.83 2.76 -6.96
C LEU A 240 -15.66 1.26 -6.77
N CYS A 241 -16.65 0.48 -7.19
CA CYS A 241 -16.67 -0.99 -7.08
C CYS A 241 -16.40 -1.46 -5.64
N CYS A 242 -17.31 -1.10 -4.73
CA CYS A 242 -17.40 -1.78 -3.44
C CYS A 242 -17.73 -3.25 -3.70
N PHE A 243 -16.73 -4.12 -3.62
CA PHE A 243 -17.00 -5.52 -3.28
C PHE A 243 -17.31 -5.52 -1.78
N GLU A 244 -18.54 -5.85 -1.43
CA GLU A 244 -18.91 -6.13 -0.05
C GLU A 244 -18.07 -7.34 0.43
N TRP A 245 -17.45 -7.20 1.60
CA TRP A 245 -16.72 -8.26 2.29
C TRP A 245 -17.64 -8.92 3.31
#